data_AF-A0A2R7MHZ6-F1
#
_entry.id   AF-A0A2R7MHZ6-F1
#
_cell.length_a   1.000
_cell.length_b   1.000
_cell.length_c   1.000
_cell.angle_alpha   90.00
_cell.angle_beta   90.00
_cell.angle_gamma   90.00
#
_symmetry.space_group_name_H-M   'P 1'
#
loop_
_entity.id
_entity.type
_entity.pdbx_description
1 polymer ?
#
loop_
_entity_poly.entity_id
_entity_poly.type
_entity_poly.pdbx_seq_one_letter_code
_entity_poly.pdbx_strand_id
1 'polypeptide(L)'
;MTLERPEQTDDCGCAPTASEQRRLWPTFDRRHALKLGALGAVALGAFGGAASGVFSPAAAADYPSWADVEAAKANEAAKAGEISRIQGLIAGLQSEVARTQAEVQARSDEYFAAQQAYQDADYRAQLLRQQADAEAAKATDAANKAGKVAAQLYRSGGDDTSLNLFFAGSAASADDLLAKLGTMDKLLERNRSVYAAAVSARDSAKNLSSQADDATAERERLRVIAEEKMQAAQQAAQAAQEALAAQQANQAVLEAQLAALQDTTAKTVAEYQAGVEAERKAREERERRAREEAAARDAAERARREQEARDRQAAAAANSGGGGGGGGG
;
A
#
# COMPACT_ATOMS: atom_id res chain seq x y z
N MET A 1 -33.23 35.97 37.92
CA MET A 1 -33.51 35.68 36.49
C MET A 1 -32.52 34.62 36.05
N THR A 2 -32.93 33.37 36.17
CA THR A 2 -32.19 32.18 35.74
C THR A 2 -32.63 31.86 34.32
N LEU A 3 -31.69 31.81 33.37
CA LEU A 3 -31.97 31.37 32.01
C LEU A 3 -31.72 29.85 31.94
N GLU A 4 -32.82 29.12 31.74
CA GLU A 4 -32.84 27.69 31.45
C GLU A 4 -32.18 27.42 30.09
N ARG A 5 -31.47 26.29 30.01
CA ARG A 5 -30.85 25.73 28.81
C ARG A 5 -31.81 24.68 28.25
N PRO A 6 -32.23 24.73 26.97
CA PRO A 6 -32.95 23.60 26.40
C PRO A 6 -31.94 22.49 26.05
N GLU A 7 -32.20 21.30 26.59
CA GLU A 7 -31.58 20.04 26.14
C GLU A 7 -32.25 19.53 24.86
N GLN A 8 -31.44 18.90 23.99
CA GLN A 8 -31.67 17.62 23.26
C GLN A 8 -33.02 17.42 22.53
N THR A 9 -33.14 16.98 21.26
CA THR A 9 -32.36 16.11 20.36
C THR A 9 -33.10 16.11 19.02
N ASP A 10 -32.39 16.12 17.90
CA ASP A 10 -32.82 15.44 16.66
C ASP A 10 -31.61 14.74 16.07
N ASP A 11 -31.26 13.63 16.74
CA ASP A 11 -30.27 12.67 16.31
C ASP A 11 -30.90 11.85 15.18
N CYS A 12 -30.78 12.33 13.94
CA CYS A 12 -31.17 11.57 12.74
C CYS A 12 -30.33 10.29 12.70
N GLY A 13 -30.88 9.20 13.23
CA GLY A 13 -30.26 7.88 13.45
C GLY A 13 -29.80 7.15 12.19
N CYS A 14 -28.96 7.79 11.38
CA CYS A 14 -28.28 7.22 10.23
C CYS A 14 -26.80 6.93 10.50
N ALA A 15 -26.32 7.13 11.74
CA ALA A 15 -24.98 6.72 12.13
C ALA A 15 -24.98 5.22 12.52
N PRO A 16 -24.08 4.40 11.95
CA PRO A 16 -23.99 2.98 12.29
C PRO A 16 -23.70 2.79 13.77
N THR A 17 -24.36 1.82 14.39
CA THR A 17 -24.20 1.53 15.82
C THR A 17 -22.75 1.15 16.14
N ALA A 18 -22.28 1.39 17.38
CA ALA A 18 -20.92 1.03 17.80
C ALA A 18 -20.62 -0.48 17.70
N SER A 19 -21.66 -1.32 17.56
CA SER A 19 -21.56 -2.75 17.24
C SER A 19 -21.36 -3.02 15.74
N GLU A 20 -21.90 -2.19 14.85
CA GLU A 20 -21.74 -2.32 13.39
C GLU A 20 -20.42 -1.73 12.89
N GLN A 21 -19.95 -0.62 13.48
CA GLN A 21 -18.62 -0.07 13.16
C GLN A 21 -17.50 -1.08 13.43
N ARG A 22 -17.63 -1.90 14.48
CA ARG A 22 -16.66 -2.96 14.81
C ARG A 22 -16.67 -4.14 13.84
N ARG A 23 -17.74 -4.33 13.06
CA ARG A 23 -17.82 -5.36 12.01
C ARG A 23 -17.31 -4.87 10.67
N LEU A 24 -17.50 -3.58 10.37
CA LEU A 24 -17.06 -2.97 9.11
C LEU A 24 -15.58 -2.57 9.12
N TRP A 25 -15.00 -2.29 10.30
CA TRP A 25 -13.61 -1.86 10.45
C TRP A 25 -12.92 -2.74 11.50
N PRO A 26 -12.32 -3.88 11.11
CA PRO A 26 -11.47 -4.63 12.01
C PRO A 26 -10.27 -3.75 12.36
N THR A 27 -10.19 -3.31 13.61
CA THR A 27 -8.98 -2.66 14.14
C THR A 27 -7.85 -3.69 14.09
N PHE A 28 -6.92 -3.52 13.15
CA PHE A 28 -5.70 -4.29 13.11
C PHE A 28 -4.85 -3.92 14.33
N ASP A 29 -4.93 -4.77 15.34
CA ASP A 29 -4.13 -4.65 16.55
C ASP A 29 -2.66 -4.87 16.18
N ARG A 30 -1.79 -3.90 16.51
CA ARG A 30 -0.34 -3.90 16.19
C ARG A 30 0.39 -5.16 16.67
N ARG A 31 -0.22 -5.92 17.58
CA ARG A 31 0.29 -7.19 18.12
C ARG A 31 0.03 -8.40 17.21
N HIS A 32 -0.90 -8.32 16.25
CA HIS A 32 -1.18 -9.39 15.29
C HIS A 32 -0.38 -9.24 13.98
N ALA A 33 0.09 -8.03 13.65
CA ALA A 33 1.01 -7.80 12.52
C ALA A 33 2.38 -8.49 12.73
N LEU A 34 2.81 -8.69 13.97
CA LEU A 34 4.06 -9.39 14.31
C LEU A 34 3.97 -10.92 14.23
N LYS A 35 2.77 -11.51 14.05
CA LYS A 35 2.59 -12.97 13.97
C LYS A 35 2.37 -13.52 12.55
N LEU A 36 2.24 -12.65 11.55
CA LEU A 36 2.16 -13.03 10.13
C LEU A 36 3.48 -12.80 9.36
N GLY A 37 4.52 -12.29 10.02
CA GLY A 37 5.86 -12.09 9.43
C GLY A 37 6.80 -13.30 9.46
N ALA A 38 6.31 -14.50 9.79
CA ALA A 38 7.14 -15.71 9.92
C ALA A 38 6.94 -16.75 8.81
N LEU A 39 6.13 -16.48 7.78
CA LEU A 39 5.94 -17.35 6.62
C LEU A 39 5.95 -16.52 5.34
N GLY A 40 7.15 -16.16 4.90
CA GLY A 40 7.39 -15.39 3.68
C GLY A 40 8.82 -15.55 3.16
N ALA A 41 9.39 -16.74 3.31
CA ALA A 41 10.53 -17.16 2.53
C ALA A 41 10.01 -17.85 1.26
N VAL A 42 10.65 -17.57 0.13
CA VAL A 42 10.41 -18.13 -1.21
C VAL A 42 9.34 -17.40 -2.06
N ALA A 43 9.77 -16.32 -2.73
CA ALA A 43 9.43 -16.02 -4.14
C ALA A 43 10.10 -14.70 -4.60
N LEU A 44 11.41 -14.72 -4.85
CA LEU A 44 12.09 -13.73 -5.70
C LEU A 44 12.88 -14.47 -6.77
N GLY A 45 12.14 -15.04 -7.72
CA GLY A 45 12.71 -15.71 -8.87
C GLY A 45 11.84 -15.45 -10.08
N ALA A 46 11.98 -14.26 -10.67
CA ALA A 46 11.74 -13.95 -12.10
C ALA A 46 11.45 -12.45 -12.30
N PHE A 47 12.46 -11.59 -12.21
CA PHE A 47 12.56 -10.41 -13.08
C PHE A 47 14.04 -10.15 -13.35
N GLY A 48 14.56 -10.84 -14.37
CA GLY A 48 15.81 -10.48 -15.02
C GLY A 48 15.57 -9.23 -15.85
N GLY A 49 16.26 -8.14 -15.49
CA GLY A 49 16.24 -6.88 -16.23
C GLY A 49 17.49 -6.09 -15.84
N ALA A 50 18.35 -5.87 -16.83
CA ALA A 50 19.66 -5.26 -16.69
C ALA A 50 19.63 -3.93 -15.91
N ALA A 51 20.33 -3.90 -14.77
CA ALA A 51 20.76 -2.66 -14.14
C ALA A 51 22.27 -2.78 -13.87
N SER A 52 23.05 -2.36 -14.86
CA SER A 52 24.47 -2.05 -14.73
C SER A 52 24.58 -0.79 -13.85
N GLY A 53 24.51 -0.97 -12.53
CA GLY A 53 24.53 0.11 -11.55
C GLY A 53 25.68 -0.11 -10.58
N VAL A 54 26.71 0.73 -10.72
CA VAL A 54 27.86 0.97 -9.83
C VAL A 54 27.85 0.15 -8.54
N PHE A 55 28.52 -1.00 -8.56
CA PHE A 55 28.95 -1.67 -7.35
C PHE A 55 29.93 -0.73 -6.64
N SER A 56 29.52 -0.15 -5.51
CA SER A 56 30.51 0.25 -4.53
C SER A 56 31.27 -1.04 -4.17
N PRO A 57 32.60 -1.05 -4.19
CA PRO A 57 33.31 -2.18 -3.64
C PRO A 57 32.82 -2.29 -2.21
N ALA A 58 32.19 -3.42 -1.85
CA ALA A 58 32.13 -3.82 -0.46
C ALA A 58 33.54 -3.58 0.04
N ALA A 59 33.71 -2.64 0.98
CA ALA A 59 35.01 -2.35 1.55
C ALA A 59 35.51 -3.71 2.02
N ALA A 60 36.46 -4.28 1.28
CA ALA A 60 37.11 -5.50 1.66
C ALA A 60 37.86 -5.08 2.91
N ALA A 61 37.23 -5.24 4.07
CA ALA A 61 37.94 -5.14 5.31
C ALA A 61 39.12 -6.10 5.16
N ASP A 62 40.33 -5.58 5.23
CA ASP A 62 41.54 -6.39 5.15
C ASP A 62 41.59 -7.26 6.41
N TYR A 63 40.90 -8.40 6.34
CA TYR A 63 40.89 -9.41 7.38
C TYR A 63 42.26 -10.09 7.40
N PRO A 64 42.84 -10.30 8.59
CA PRO A 64 44.13 -10.95 8.70
C PRO A 64 44.08 -12.38 8.15
N SER A 65 45.12 -12.76 7.42
CA SER A 65 45.31 -14.12 6.95
C SER A 65 45.87 -15.01 8.05
N TRP A 66 45.79 -16.33 7.88
CA TRP A 66 46.45 -17.27 8.79
C TRP A 66 47.98 -17.09 8.84
N ALA A 67 48.60 -16.62 7.76
CA ALA A 67 50.02 -16.29 7.73
C ALA A 67 50.33 -15.04 8.59
N ASP A 68 49.45 -14.03 8.58
CA ASP A 68 49.59 -12.85 9.45
C ASP A 68 49.48 -13.24 10.93
N VAL A 69 48.56 -14.17 11.24
CA VAL A 69 48.36 -14.71 12.60
C VAL A 69 49.59 -15.49 13.07
N GLU A 70 50.18 -16.32 12.21
CA GLU A 70 51.41 -17.07 12.53
C GLU A 70 52.61 -16.14 12.71
N ALA A 71 52.77 -15.14 11.84
CA ALA A 71 53.83 -14.13 11.96
C ALA A 71 53.67 -13.29 13.24
N ALA A 72 52.45 -12.88 13.58
CA ALA A 72 52.15 -12.16 14.80
C ALA A 72 52.44 -12.99 16.06
N LYS A 73 52.17 -14.31 16.04
CA LYS A 73 52.43 -15.21 17.17
C LYS A 73 53.92 -15.30 17.55
N ALA A 74 54.82 -15.02 16.61
CA ALA A 74 56.27 -15.02 16.86
C ALA A 74 56.80 -13.77 17.60
N ASN A 75 55.98 -12.73 17.81
CA ASN A 75 56.38 -11.50 18.48
C ASN A 75 55.28 -11.01 19.44
N GLU A 76 55.59 -10.89 20.73
CA GLU A 76 54.61 -10.52 21.77
C GLU A 76 53.90 -9.17 21.51
N ALA A 77 54.61 -8.17 21.00
CA ALA A 77 54.01 -6.88 20.65
C ALA A 77 53.11 -6.97 19.41
N ALA A 78 53.54 -7.71 18.39
CA ALA A 78 52.73 -7.95 17.19
C ALA A 78 51.47 -8.76 17.50
N LYS A 79 51.60 -9.79 18.36
CA LYS A 79 50.51 -10.60 18.87
C LYS A 79 49.45 -9.76 19.60
N ALA A 80 49.85 -8.87 20.51
CA ALA A 80 48.92 -8.00 21.21
C ALA A 80 48.20 -7.02 20.26
N GLY A 81 48.92 -6.50 19.27
CA GLY A 81 48.34 -5.67 18.20
C GLY A 81 47.30 -6.43 17.36
N GLU A 82 47.63 -7.65 16.97
CA GLU A 82 46.76 -8.49 16.13
C GLU A 82 45.50 -8.96 16.89
N ILE A 83 45.64 -9.33 18.16
CA ILE A 83 44.50 -9.62 19.05
C ILE A 83 43.54 -8.41 19.10
N SER A 84 44.08 -7.21 19.32
CA SER A 84 43.28 -5.99 19.40
C SER A 84 42.59 -5.69 18.06
N ARG A 85 43.29 -5.90 16.94
CA ARG A 85 42.74 -5.75 15.59
C ARG A 85 41.58 -6.71 15.34
N ILE A 86 41.75 -8.01 15.61
CA ILE A 86 40.72 -9.03 15.41
C ILE A 86 39.50 -8.78 16.31
N GLN A 87 39.71 -8.42 17.57
CA GLN A 87 38.60 -8.05 18.47
C GLN A 87 37.83 -6.83 17.93
N GLY A 88 38.54 -5.82 17.42
CA GLY A 88 37.93 -4.67 16.74
C GLY A 88 37.12 -5.05 15.50
N LEU A 89 37.62 -5.98 14.68
CA LEU A 89 36.91 -6.49 13.51
C LEU A 89 35.63 -7.24 13.89
N ILE A 90 35.69 -8.12 14.90
CA ILE A 90 34.51 -8.85 15.39
C ILE A 90 33.46 -7.87 15.94
N ALA A 91 33.88 -6.91 16.77
CA ALA A 91 32.98 -5.90 17.32
C ALA A 91 32.38 -5.02 16.20
N GLY A 92 33.19 -4.66 15.19
CA GLY A 92 32.74 -3.93 14.01
C GLY A 92 31.67 -4.68 13.22
N LEU A 93 31.86 -5.97 12.96
CA LEU A 93 30.87 -6.82 12.29
C LEU A 93 29.54 -6.90 13.07
N GLN A 94 29.61 -7.08 14.40
CA GLN A 94 28.42 -7.10 15.24
C GLN A 94 27.69 -5.75 15.26
N SER A 95 28.43 -4.65 15.38
CA SER A 95 27.88 -3.30 15.33
C SER A 95 27.24 -3.00 13.98
N GLU A 96 27.84 -3.46 12.88
CA GLU A 96 27.34 -3.23 11.53
C GLU A 96 26.03 -3.99 11.27
N VAL A 97 25.93 -5.25 11.74
CA VAL A 97 24.67 -6.01 11.71
C VAL A 97 23.59 -5.31 12.54
N ALA A 98 23.91 -4.87 13.76
CA ALA A 98 22.94 -4.15 14.59
C ALA A 98 22.49 -2.82 13.96
N ARG A 99 23.43 -2.07 13.38
CA ARG A 99 23.17 -0.80 12.68
C ARG A 99 22.27 -0.99 11.47
N THR A 100 22.59 -1.97 10.62
CA THR A 100 21.80 -2.25 9.40
C THR A 100 20.42 -2.83 9.72
N GLN A 101 20.29 -3.65 10.77
CA GLN A 101 18.97 -4.11 11.26
C GLN A 101 18.11 -2.95 11.77
N ALA A 102 18.70 -2.01 12.51
CA ALA A 102 17.99 -0.80 12.96
C ALA A 102 17.56 0.07 11.77
N GLU A 103 18.41 0.20 10.74
CA GLU A 103 18.08 0.92 9.51
C GLU A 103 16.91 0.25 8.76
N VAL A 104 16.90 -1.09 8.67
CA VAL A 104 15.77 -1.84 8.08
C VAL A 104 14.47 -1.51 8.79
N GLN A 105 14.47 -1.52 10.13
CA GLN A 105 13.29 -1.18 10.91
C GLN A 105 12.83 0.26 10.62
N ALA A 106 13.75 1.23 10.68
CA ALA A 106 13.43 2.62 10.43
C ALA A 106 12.86 2.85 9.03
N ARG A 107 13.48 2.28 7.99
CA ARG A 107 13.00 2.42 6.59
C ARG A 107 11.70 1.68 6.34
N SER A 108 11.49 0.54 6.99
CA SER A 108 10.22 -0.17 6.92
C SER A 108 9.09 0.65 7.54
N ASP A 109 9.33 1.27 8.70
CA ASP A 109 8.35 2.15 9.35
C ASP A 109 8.02 3.39 8.49
N GLU A 110 9.03 4.01 7.88
CA GLU A 110 8.82 5.11 6.92
C GLU A 110 7.99 4.67 5.72
N TYR A 111 8.27 3.49 5.15
CA TYR A 111 7.50 2.93 4.04
C TYR A 111 6.05 2.64 4.46
N PHE A 112 5.82 2.01 5.61
CA PHE A 112 4.46 1.74 6.10
C PHE A 112 3.66 3.02 6.31
N ALA A 113 4.27 4.06 6.88
CA ALA A 113 3.62 5.36 7.05
C ALA A 113 3.27 6.02 5.71
N ALA A 114 4.19 5.98 4.74
CA ALA A 114 3.94 6.51 3.40
C ALA A 114 2.84 5.73 2.66
N GLN A 115 2.84 4.41 2.79
CA GLN A 115 1.84 3.53 2.20
C GLN A 115 0.44 3.79 2.79
N GLN A 116 0.35 4.01 4.11
CA GLN A 116 -0.90 4.39 4.76
C GLN A 116 -1.40 5.76 4.26
N ALA A 117 -0.52 6.77 4.21
CA ALA A 117 -0.89 8.09 3.72
C ALA A 117 -1.39 8.05 2.27
N TYR A 118 -0.77 7.25 1.41
CA TYR A 118 -1.25 7.02 0.04
C TYR A 118 -2.64 6.40 0.01
N GLN A 119 -2.92 5.38 0.83
CA GLN A 119 -4.23 4.73 0.88
C GLN A 119 -5.32 5.69 1.39
N ASP A 120 -5.02 6.48 2.41
CA ASP A 120 -5.95 7.49 2.92
C ASP A 120 -6.26 8.56 1.87
N ALA A 121 -5.24 9.00 1.10
CA ALA A 121 -5.42 9.94 0.01
C ALA A 121 -6.20 9.34 -1.17
N ASP A 122 -5.98 8.07 -1.49
CA ASP A 122 -6.72 7.35 -2.53
C ASP A 122 -8.20 7.24 -2.18
N TYR A 123 -8.51 6.85 -0.95
CA TYR A 123 -9.88 6.82 -0.46
C TYR A 123 -10.56 8.21 -0.55
N ARG A 124 -9.86 9.26 -0.12
CA ARG A 124 -10.38 10.63 -0.19
C ARG A 124 -10.61 11.09 -1.63
N ALA A 125 -9.67 10.82 -2.54
CA ALA A 125 -9.80 11.16 -3.95
C ALA A 125 -11.01 10.45 -4.59
N GLN A 126 -11.20 9.17 -4.29
CA GLN A 126 -12.37 8.41 -4.77
C GLN A 126 -13.68 8.97 -4.23
N LEU A 127 -13.74 9.31 -2.94
CA LEU A 127 -14.93 9.91 -2.33
C LEU A 127 -15.28 11.27 -2.96
N LEU A 128 -14.29 12.15 -3.12
CA LEU A 128 -14.50 13.45 -3.76
C LEU A 128 -14.90 13.30 -5.23
N ARG A 129 -14.34 12.32 -5.94
CA ARG A 129 -14.73 12.04 -7.32
C ARG A 129 -16.19 11.61 -7.42
N GLN A 130 -16.64 10.71 -6.55
CA GLN A 130 -18.04 10.29 -6.50
C GLN A 130 -18.99 11.46 -6.20
N GLN A 131 -18.61 12.35 -5.28
CA GLN A 131 -19.38 13.57 -4.97
C GLN A 131 -19.43 14.53 -6.16
N ALA A 132 -18.29 14.75 -6.83
CA ALA A 132 -18.20 15.58 -8.02
C ALA A 132 -19.07 15.04 -9.16
N ASP A 133 -19.04 13.73 -9.41
CA ASP A 133 -19.86 13.08 -10.44
C ASP A 133 -21.36 13.21 -10.12
N ALA A 134 -21.75 13.08 -8.84
CA ALA A 134 -23.14 13.26 -8.40
C ALA A 134 -23.61 14.71 -8.58
N GLU A 135 -22.81 15.71 -8.22
CA GLU A 135 -23.16 17.12 -8.43
C GLU A 135 -23.12 17.51 -9.91
N ALA A 136 -22.23 16.95 -10.73
CA ALA A 136 -22.22 17.14 -12.17
C ALA A 136 -23.50 16.63 -12.83
N ALA A 137 -24.03 15.49 -12.37
CA ALA A 137 -25.33 14.98 -12.83
C ALA A 137 -26.49 15.92 -12.46
N LYS A 138 -26.51 16.45 -11.23
CA LYS A 138 -27.51 17.45 -10.80
C LYS A 138 -27.40 18.75 -11.60
N ALA A 139 -26.18 19.24 -11.84
CA ALA A 139 -25.94 20.41 -12.66
C ALA A 139 -26.44 20.22 -14.10
N THR A 140 -26.22 19.04 -14.68
CA THR A 140 -26.71 18.69 -16.02
C THR A 140 -28.24 18.66 -16.07
N ASP A 141 -28.90 18.05 -15.09
CA ASP A 141 -30.38 18.04 -15.00
C ASP A 141 -30.94 19.46 -14.82
N ALA A 142 -30.35 20.28 -13.95
CA ALA A 142 -30.77 21.65 -13.73
C ALA A 142 -30.56 22.52 -14.98
N ALA A 143 -29.44 22.37 -15.69
CA ALA A 143 -29.18 23.03 -16.95
C ALA A 143 -30.20 22.63 -18.03
N ASN A 144 -30.56 21.35 -18.12
CA ASN A 144 -31.60 20.87 -19.04
C ASN A 144 -32.97 21.46 -18.73
N LYS A 145 -33.35 21.56 -17.45
CA LYS A 145 -34.61 22.19 -17.02
C LYS A 145 -34.61 23.68 -17.37
N ALA A 146 -33.52 24.40 -17.09
CA ALA A 146 -33.37 25.81 -17.46
C ALA A 146 -33.43 26.01 -18.98
N GLY A 147 -32.78 25.14 -19.76
CA GLY A 147 -32.83 25.17 -21.22
C GLY A 147 -34.23 24.94 -21.80
N LYS A 148 -35.01 24.02 -21.21
CA LYS A 148 -36.41 23.80 -21.58
C LYS A 148 -37.28 25.03 -21.30
N VAL A 149 -37.10 25.67 -20.15
CA VAL A 149 -37.79 26.92 -19.80
C VAL A 149 -37.41 28.03 -20.78
N ALA A 150 -36.12 28.20 -21.09
CA ALA A 150 -35.66 29.18 -22.07
C ALA A 150 -36.25 28.93 -23.47
N ALA A 151 -36.30 27.68 -23.92
CA ALA A 151 -36.91 27.30 -25.19
C ALA A 151 -38.43 27.49 -25.22
N GLN A 152 -39.12 27.32 -24.09
CA GLN A 152 -40.55 27.64 -23.97
C GLN A 152 -40.79 29.14 -23.98
N LEU A 153 -39.98 29.93 -23.25
CA LEU A 153 -40.07 31.39 -23.25
C LEU A 153 -39.80 31.95 -24.65
N TYR A 154 -38.80 31.43 -25.36
CA TYR A 154 -38.53 31.83 -26.74
C TYR A 154 -39.71 31.53 -27.69
N ARG A 155 -40.35 30.35 -27.56
CA ARG A 155 -41.53 29.99 -28.36
C ARG A 155 -42.79 30.75 -27.99
N SER A 156 -42.95 31.11 -26.72
CA SER A 156 -44.15 31.79 -26.18
C SER A 156 -44.01 33.30 -26.09
N GLY A 157 -42.82 33.86 -26.33
CA GLY A 157 -42.50 35.29 -26.23
C GLY A 157 -42.05 35.92 -27.55
N GLY A 158 -42.30 35.27 -28.69
CA GLY A 158 -42.10 35.88 -30.02
C GLY A 158 -43.00 37.11 -30.24
N ASP A 159 -42.74 37.86 -31.31
CA ASP A 159 -43.31 39.20 -31.60
C ASP A 159 -44.84 39.32 -31.44
N ASP A 160 -45.59 38.22 -31.50
CA ASP A 160 -47.04 38.16 -31.39
C ASP A 160 -47.62 37.98 -29.98
N THR A 161 -46.82 37.81 -28.92
CA THR A 161 -47.37 37.54 -27.57
C THR A 161 -47.90 38.80 -26.88
N SER A 162 -47.19 39.92 -27.03
CA SER A 162 -47.67 41.23 -26.58
C SER A 162 -48.95 41.63 -27.34
N LEU A 163 -49.01 41.31 -28.64
CA LEU A 163 -50.19 41.50 -29.48
C LEU A 163 -51.33 40.56 -29.08
N ASN A 164 -51.11 39.27 -28.85
CA ASN A 164 -52.14 38.34 -28.38
C ASN A 164 -52.67 38.70 -27.00
N LEU A 165 -51.83 39.21 -26.08
CA LEU A 165 -52.28 39.68 -24.76
C LEU A 165 -53.07 40.99 -24.86
N PHE A 166 -52.67 41.88 -25.78
CA PHE A 166 -53.39 43.13 -26.10
C PHE A 166 -54.74 42.86 -26.79
N PHE A 167 -54.82 41.89 -27.70
CA PHE A 167 -56.04 41.48 -28.39
C PHE A 167 -56.91 40.49 -27.60
N ALA A 168 -56.37 39.82 -26.57
CA ALA A 168 -57.14 39.06 -25.57
C ALA A 168 -57.92 39.96 -24.60
N GLY A 169 -57.87 41.30 -24.78
CA GLY A 169 -58.70 42.31 -24.12
C GLY A 169 -60.21 42.21 -24.37
N SER A 170 -60.71 41.12 -24.95
CA SER A 170 -62.11 40.70 -24.86
C SER A 170 -62.42 39.85 -23.61
N ALA A 171 -61.50 39.83 -22.63
CA ALA A 171 -61.68 39.12 -21.35
C ALA A 171 -62.87 39.67 -20.54
N ALA A 172 -63.71 38.77 -20.05
CA ALA A 172 -65.05 39.03 -19.55
C ALA A 172 -65.14 39.65 -18.12
N SER A 173 -64.03 39.88 -17.41
CA SER A 173 -64.03 40.54 -16.08
C SER A 173 -62.63 41.00 -15.61
N ALA A 174 -62.56 41.94 -14.65
CA ALA A 174 -61.31 42.43 -14.05
C ALA A 174 -60.59 41.37 -13.18
N ASP A 175 -61.34 40.43 -12.59
CA ASP A 175 -60.80 39.36 -11.76
C ASP A 175 -59.97 38.35 -12.58
N ASP A 176 -60.36 38.08 -13.82
CA ASP A 176 -59.62 37.22 -14.74
C ASP A 176 -58.24 37.79 -15.10
N LEU A 177 -58.11 39.12 -15.16
CA LEU A 177 -56.84 39.78 -15.43
C LEU A 177 -55.89 39.66 -14.22
N LEU A 178 -56.40 39.84 -13.01
CA LEU A 178 -55.63 39.67 -11.77
C LEU A 178 -55.18 38.22 -11.58
N ALA A 179 -56.03 37.24 -11.91
CA ALA A 179 -55.66 35.83 -11.90
C ALA A 179 -54.55 35.50 -12.91
N LYS A 180 -54.60 36.08 -14.12
CA LYS A 180 -53.54 35.95 -15.13
C LYS A 180 -52.23 36.61 -14.68
N LEU A 181 -52.29 37.80 -14.09
CA LEU A 181 -51.09 38.48 -13.57
C LEU A 181 -50.45 37.70 -12.42
N GLY A 182 -51.25 37.19 -11.48
CA GLY A 182 -50.75 36.36 -10.38
C GLY A 182 -50.11 35.05 -10.85
N THR A 183 -50.67 34.41 -11.88
CA THR A 183 -50.06 33.20 -12.48
C THR A 183 -48.78 33.51 -13.26
N MET A 184 -48.71 34.65 -13.96
CA MET A 184 -47.48 35.11 -14.62
C MET A 184 -46.37 35.47 -13.62
N ASP A 185 -46.70 36.13 -12.51
CA ASP A 185 -45.73 36.46 -11.46
C ASP A 185 -45.17 35.18 -10.83
N LYS A 186 -46.03 34.20 -10.51
CA LYS A 186 -45.60 32.88 -10.02
C LYS A 186 -44.75 32.11 -11.04
N LEU A 187 -45.05 32.24 -12.33
CA LEU A 187 -44.26 31.64 -13.40
C LEU A 187 -42.87 32.30 -13.51
N LEU A 188 -42.79 33.63 -13.41
CA LEU A 188 -41.53 34.37 -13.40
C LEU A 188 -40.68 34.03 -12.17
N GLU A 189 -41.30 33.95 -10.98
CA GLU A 189 -40.65 33.52 -9.74
C GLU A 189 -40.06 32.10 -9.89
N ARG A 190 -40.85 31.17 -10.45
CA ARG A 190 -40.39 29.79 -10.72
C ARG A 190 -39.27 29.74 -11.76
N ASN A 191 -39.32 30.56 -12.82
CA ASN A 191 -38.28 30.61 -13.84
C ASN A 191 -36.95 31.15 -13.28
N ARG A 192 -37.02 32.21 -12.46
CA ARG A 192 -35.84 32.73 -11.74
C ARG A 192 -35.27 31.69 -10.79
N SER A 193 -36.12 30.96 -10.06
CA SER A 193 -35.72 29.86 -9.18
C SER A 193 -35.00 28.74 -9.95
N VAL A 194 -35.50 28.32 -11.12
CA VAL A 194 -34.87 27.28 -11.96
C VAL A 194 -33.48 27.72 -12.43
N TYR A 195 -33.33 28.97 -12.87
CA TYR A 195 -32.04 29.49 -13.30
C TYR A 195 -31.04 29.60 -12.13
N ALA A 196 -31.49 30.14 -10.99
CA ALA A 196 -30.65 30.23 -9.79
C ALA A 196 -30.19 28.84 -9.31
N ALA A 197 -31.09 27.85 -9.34
CA ALA A 197 -30.75 26.46 -9.01
C ALA A 197 -29.72 25.87 -9.99
N ALA A 198 -29.84 26.15 -11.29
CA ALA A 198 -28.88 25.67 -12.30
C ALA A 198 -27.49 26.30 -12.13
N VAL A 199 -27.43 27.61 -11.84
CA VAL A 199 -26.17 28.31 -11.55
C VAL A 199 -25.52 27.76 -10.28
N SER A 200 -26.30 27.61 -9.21
CA SER A 200 -25.80 27.05 -7.95
C SER A 200 -25.29 25.62 -8.12
N ALA A 201 -26.01 24.76 -8.85
CA ALA A 201 -25.59 23.38 -9.09
C ALA A 201 -24.31 23.32 -9.92
N ARG A 202 -24.17 24.18 -10.95
CA ARG A 202 -22.94 24.29 -11.74
C ARG A 202 -21.75 24.68 -10.87
N ASP A 203 -21.91 25.70 -10.01
CA ASP A 203 -20.80 26.19 -9.18
C ASP A 203 -20.39 25.16 -8.12
N SER A 204 -21.36 24.45 -7.54
CA SER A 204 -21.09 23.31 -6.65
C SER A 204 -20.33 22.18 -7.37
N ALA A 205 -20.78 21.78 -8.56
CA ALA A 205 -20.12 20.76 -9.36
C ALA A 205 -18.68 21.15 -9.74
N LYS A 206 -18.48 22.41 -10.16
CA LYS A 206 -17.15 22.94 -10.49
C LYS A 206 -16.23 22.91 -9.27
N ASN A 207 -16.71 23.37 -8.11
CA ASN A 207 -15.93 23.39 -6.88
C ASN A 207 -15.50 21.97 -6.45
N LEU A 208 -16.43 21.01 -6.45
CA LEU A 208 -16.12 19.62 -6.10
C LEU A 208 -15.20 18.94 -7.11
N SER A 209 -15.36 19.23 -8.42
CA SER A 209 -14.44 18.73 -9.44
C SER A 209 -13.01 19.22 -9.18
N SER A 210 -12.83 20.51 -8.89
CA SER A 210 -11.50 21.05 -8.56
C SER A 210 -10.91 20.40 -7.31
N GLN A 211 -11.71 20.18 -6.26
CA GLN A 211 -11.24 19.46 -5.06
C GLN A 211 -10.88 18.00 -5.36
N ALA A 212 -11.61 17.32 -6.24
CA ALA A 212 -11.30 15.96 -6.66
C ALA A 212 -10.00 15.90 -7.48
N ASP A 213 -9.76 16.89 -8.34
CA ASP A 213 -8.53 17.00 -9.12
C ASP A 213 -7.32 17.26 -8.21
N ASP A 214 -7.45 18.18 -7.24
CA ASP A 214 -6.41 18.46 -6.24
C ASP A 214 -6.11 17.22 -5.37
N ALA A 215 -7.15 16.50 -4.93
CA ALA A 215 -6.99 15.27 -4.17
C ALA A 215 -6.32 14.15 -5.00
N THR A 216 -6.60 14.09 -6.30
CA THR A 216 -5.96 13.14 -7.22
C THR A 216 -4.47 13.47 -7.41
N ALA A 217 -4.14 14.76 -7.53
CA ALA A 217 -2.75 15.20 -7.62
C ALA A 217 -1.97 14.86 -6.34
N GLU A 218 -2.56 15.09 -5.16
CA GLU A 218 -1.94 14.74 -3.88
C GLU A 218 -1.80 13.22 -3.72
N ARG A 219 -2.79 12.43 -4.14
CA ARG A 219 -2.70 10.96 -4.17
C ARG A 219 -1.49 10.51 -5.01
N GLU A 220 -1.31 11.09 -6.19
CA GLU A 220 -0.19 10.72 -7.07
C GLU A 220 1.16 11.13 -6.48
N ARG A 221 1.24 12.30 -5.86
CA ARG A 221 2.44 12.74 -5.12
C ARG A 221 2.80 11.74 -4.00
N LEU A 222 1.80 11.30 -3.23
CA LEU A 222 2.00 10.34 -2.15
C LEU A 222 2.33 8.93 -2.68
N ARG A 223 1.84 8.56 -3.87
CA ARG A 223 2.20 7.30 -4.54
C ARG A 223 3.71 7.25 -4.81
N VAL A 224 4.25 8.33 -5.39
CA VAL A 224 5.69 8.44 -5.71
C VAL A 224 6.51 8.39 -4.42
N ILE A 225 6.09 9.09 -3.37
CA ILE A 225 6.78 9.04 -2.07
C ILE A 225 6.76 7.62 -1.48
N ALA A 226 5.62 6.92 -1.53
CA ALA A 226 5.55 5.54 -1.07
C ALA A 226 6.49 4.62 -1.86
N GLU A 227 6.61 4.81 -3.18
CA GLU A 227 7.51 4.06 -4.05
C GLU A 227 8.99 4.34 -3.73
N GLU A 228 9.37 5.60 -3.50
CA GLU A 228 10.72 5.98 -3.06
C GLU A 228 11.06 5.35 -1.70
N LYS A 229 10.13 5.39 -0.75
CA LYS A 229 10.33 4.76 0.57
C LYS A 229 10.41 3.25 0.49
N MET A 230 9.65 2.62 -0.41
CA MET A 230 9.76 1.19 -0.69
C MET A 230 11.16 0.83 -1.18
N GLN A 231 11.70 1.60 -2.14
CA GLN A 231 13.06 1.37 -2.65
C GLN A 231 14.12 1.54 -1.56
N ALA A 232 13.99 2.58 -0.72
CA ALA A 232 14.90 2.78 0.42
C ALA A 232 14.84 1.62 1.43
N ALA A 233 13.64 1.09 1.71
CA ALA A 233 13.48 -0.08 2.57
C ALA A 233 14.12 -1.35 1.97
N GLN A 234 13.98 -1.55 0.65
CA GLN A 234 14.63 -2.67 -0.05
C GLN A 234 16.16 -2.57 -0.01
N GLN A 235 16.71 -1.36 -0.23
CA GLN A 235 18.15 -1.12 -0.13
C GLN A 235 18.68 -1.38 1.29
N ALA A 236 17.95 -0.94 2.32
CA ALA A 236 18.31 -1.24 3.70
C ALA A 236 18.28 -2.74 4.00
N ALA A 237 17.26 -3.46 3.49
CA ALA A 237 17.15 -4.91 3.65
C ALA A 237 18.32 -5.65 2.97
N GLN A 238 18.70 -5.22 1.77
CA GLN A 238 19.87 -5.75 1.07
C GLN A 238 21.16 -5.51 1.86
N ALA A 239 21.38 -4.29 2.36
CA ALA A 239 22.54 -3.97 3.18
C ALA A 239 22.61 -4.79 4.47
N ALA A 240 21.47 -5.04 5.13
CA ALA A 240 21.42 -5.90 6.31
C ALA A 240 21.72 -7.36 5.99
N GLN A 241 21.27 -7.87 4.84
CA GLN A 241 21.63 -9.21 4.38
C GLN A 241 23.12 -9.33 4.08
N GLU A 242 23.71 -8.33 3.44
CA GLU A 242 25.14 -8.27 3.16
C GLU A 242 25.97 -8.21 4.44
N ALA A 243 25.57 -7.37 5.42
CA ALA A 243 26.23 -7.30 6.72
C ALA A 243 26.16 -8.64 7.47
N LEU A 244 25.00 -9.31 7.46
CA LEU A 244 24.84 -10.62 8.08
C LEU A 244 25.66 -11.69 7.38
N ALA A 245 25.70 -11.69 6.04
CA ALA A 245 26.52 -12.61 5.27
C ALA A 245 28.02 -12.39 5.55
N ALA A 246 28.46 -11.13 5.61
CA ALA A 246 29.83 -10.78 5.96
C ALA A 246 30.19 -11.23 7.39
N GLN A 247 29.30 -11.04 8.35
CA GLN A 247 29.48 -11.56 9.71
C GLN A 247 29.61 -13.09 9.69
N GLN A 248 28.67 -13.80 9.07
CA GLN A 248 28.67 -15.27 9.03
C GLN A 248 29.91 -15.85 8.33
N ALA A 249 30.38 -15.20 7.27
CA ALA A 249 31.54 -15.64 6.51
C ALA A 249 32.86 -15.48 7.28
N ASN A 250 33.00 -14.41 8.07
CA ASN A 250 34.28 -14.05 8.70
C ASN A 250 34.35 -14.39 10.19
N GLN A 251 33.23 -14.45 10.89
CA GLN A 251 33.21 -14.58 12.35
C GLN A 251 33.91 -15.85 12.84
N ALA A 252 33.61 -17.02 12.25
CA ALA A 252 34.24 -18.28 12.66
C ALA A 252 35.75 -18.29 12.42
N VAL A 253 36.22 -17.65 11.35
CA VAL A 253 37.65 -17.53 11.03
C VAL A 253 38.32 -16.60 12.05
N LEU A 254 37.77 -15.41 12.28
CA LEU A 254 38.31 -14.43 13.22
C LEU A 254 38.35 -14.95 14.66
N GLU A 255 37.29 -15.65 15.09
CA GLU A 255 37.24 -16.28 16.42
C GLU A 255 38.32 -17.37 16.57
N ALA A 256 38.55 -18.18 15.52
CA ALA A 256 39.58 -19.20 15.54
C ALA A 256 41.00 -18.61 15.47
N GLN A 257 41.20 -17.53 14.72
CA GLN A 257 42.47 -16.80 14.69
C GLN A 257 42.77 -16.16 16.05
N LEU A 258 41.77 -15.56 16.69
CA LEU A 258 41.88 -15.04 18.05
C LEU A 258 42.26 -16.14 19.04
N ALA A 259 41.61 -17.30 18.94
CA ALA A 259 41.94 -18.47 19.75
C ALA A 259 43.38 -18.95 19.49
N ALA A 260 43.83 -19.01 18.24
CA ALA A 260 45.20 -19.43 17.89
C ALA A 260 46.28 -18.47 18.43
N LEU A 261 45.99 -17.16 18.47
CA LEU A 261 46.86 -16.16 19.09
C LEU A 261 46.86 -16.30 20.61
N GLN A 262 45.69 -16.44 21.24
CA GLN A 262 45.55 -16.55 22.70
C GLN A 262 46.02 -17.91 23.25
N ASP A 263 46.12 -18.92 22.39
CA ASP A 263 46.51 -20.26 22.78
C ASP A 263 47.97 -20.34 23.23
N THR A 264 48.15 -20.88 24.44
CA THR A 264 49.44 -21.18 25.06
C THR A 264 49.81 -22.66 24.98
N THR A 265 48.97 -23.49 24.34
CA THR A 265 49.21 -24.93 24.18
C THR A 265 50.11 -25.24 22.98
N ALA A 266 50.49 -26.52 22.82
CA ALA A 266 51.34 -26.98 21.72
C ALA A 266 50.63 -27.02 20.35
N LYS A 267 49.37 -26.57 20.26
CA LYS A 267 48.63 -26.59 19.00
C LYS A 267 49.19 -25.58 18.01
N THR A 268 49.33 -26.03 16.79
CA THR A 268 49.81 -25.22 15.66
C THR A 268 48.68 -24.41 15.06
N VAL A 269 49.00 -23.28 14.45
CA VAL A 269 48.04 -22.45 13.70
C VAL A 269 47.35 -23.27 12.59
N ALA A 270 48.08 -24.22 11.99
CA ALA A 270 47.55 -25.15 10.99
C ALA A 270 46.43 -26.05 11.51
N GLU A 271 46.50 -26.50 12.77
CA GLU A 271 45.43 -27.30 13.39
C GLU A 271 44.15 -26.50 13.61
N TYR A 272 44.27 -25.21 13.99
CA TYR A 272 43.14 -24.30 14.09
C TYR A 272 42.49 -24.05 12.72
N GLN A 273 43.31 -23.76 11.70
CA GLN A 273 42.84 -23.58 10.33
C GLN A 273 42.10 -24.81 9.81
N ALA A 274 42.65 -26.02 10.03
CA ALA A 274 42.01 -27.26 9.62
C ALA A 274 40.64 -27.48 10.29
N GLY A 275 40.49 -27.09 11.56
CA GLY A 275 39.22 -27.14 12.28
C GLY A 275 38.15 -26.22 11.67
N VAL A 276 38.50 -24.97 11.35
CA VAL A 276 37.59 -24.01 10.72
C VAL A 276 37.16 -24.48 9.32
N GLU A 277 38.11 -25.01 8.55
CA GLU A 277 37.85 -25.56 7.22
C GLU A 277 36.91 -26.78 7.26
N ALA A 278 37.08 -27.66 8.25
CA ALA A 278 36.20 -28.80 8.46
C ALA A 278 34.78 -28.35 8.83
N GLU A 279 34.65 -27.39 9.74
CA GLU A 279 33.33 -26.86 10.13
C GLU A 279 32.64 -26.12 8.98
N ARG A 280 33.40 -25.36 8.17
CA ARG A 280 32.86 -24.72 6.97
C ARG A 280 32.28 -25.74 5.99
N LYS A 281 33.03 -26.79 5.67
CA LYS A 281 32.57 -27.88 4.79
C LYS A 281 31.33 -28.59 5.35
N ALA A 282 31.32 -28.86 6.66
CA ALA A 282 30.18 -29.48 7.32
C ALA A 282 28.93 -28.58 7.24
N ARG A 283 29.08 -27.27 7.41
CA ARG A 283 27.99 -26.29 7.27
C ARG A 283 27.45 -26.25 5.83
N GLU A 284 28.31 -26.14 4.83
CA GLU A 284 27.93 -26.13 3.42
C GLU A 284 27.14 -27.40 3.04
N GLU A 285 27.56 -28.56 3.56
CA GLU A 285 26.85 -29.82 3.35
C GLU A 285 25.48 -29.85 4.05
N ARG A 286 25.38 -29.36 5.29
CA ARG A 286 24.08 -29.24 5.99
C ARG A 286 23.11 -28.34 5.22
N GLU A 287 23.59 -27.20 4.70
CA GLU A 287 22.76 -26.30 3.91
C GLU A 287 22.36 -26.90 2.56
N ARG A 288 23.24 -27.64 1.89
CA ARG A 288 22.91 -28.37 0.66
C ARG A 288 21.78 -29.37 0.92
N ARG A 289 21.91 -30.20 1.95
CA ARG A 289 20.89 -31.19 2.35
C ARG A 289 19.56 -30.51 2.69
N ALA A 290 19.60 -29.39 3.40
CA ALA A 290 18.39 -28.62 3.72
C ALA A 290 17.69 -28.06 2.46
N ARG A 291 18.46 -27.56 1.48
CA ARG A 291 17.93 -27.08 0.19
C ARG A 291 17.30 -28.22 -0.62
N GLU A 292 17.95 -29.38 -0.68
CA GLU A 292 17.42 -30.58 -1.32
C GLU A 292 16.12 -31.06 -0.66
N GLU A 293 16.07 -31.06 0.68
CA GLU A 293 14.87 -31.45 1.42
C GLU A 293 13.72 -30.46 1.22
N ALA A 294 13.99 -29.16 1.23
CA ALA A 294 12.99 -28.13 0.93
C ALA A 294 12.43 -28.29 -0.49
N ALA A 295 13.30 -28.50 -1.48
CA ALA A 295 12.87 -28.74 -2.87
C ALA A 295 12.03 -30.02 -3.01
N ALA A 296 12.37 -31.08 -2.26
CA ALA A 296 11.59 -32.32 -2.23
C ALA A 296 10.20 -32.12 -1.61
N ARG A 297 10.10 -31.34 -0.52
CA ARG A 297 8.82 -30.99 0.12
C ARG A 297 7.93 -30.17 -0.81
N ASP A 298 8.49 -29.17 -1.47
CA ASP A 298 7.80 -28.34 -2.48
C ASP A 298 7.29 -29.18 -3.65
N ALA A 299 8.11 -30.12 -4.16
CA ALA A 299 7.72 -31.02 -5.23
C ALA A 299 6.58 -31.97 -4.80
N ALA A 300 6.64 -32.50 -3.58
CA ALA A 300 5.58 -33.33 -3.02
C ALA A 300 4.27 -32.55 -2.83
N GLU A 301 4.34 -31.29 -2.40
CA GLU A 301 3.16 -30.44 -2.26
C GLU A 301 2.52 -30.12 -3.61
N ARG A 302 3.33 -29.80 -4.64
CA ARG A 302 2.84 -29.61 -6.02
C ARG A 302 2.15 -30.86 -6.54
N ALA A 303 2.76 -32.04 -6.38
CA ALA A 303 2.16 -33.30 -6.78
C ALA A 303 0.83 -33.59 -6.07
N ARG A 304 0.74 -33.30 -4.75
CA ARG A 304 -0.50 -33.43 -3.97
C ARG A 304 -1.60 -32.50 -4.51
N ARG A 305 -1.27 -31.24 -4.81
CA ARG A 305 -2.24 -30.26 -5.37
C ARG A 305 -2.73 -30.66 -6.76
N GLU A 306 -1.83 -31.19 -7.60
CA GLU A 306 -2.20 -31.71 -8.93
C GLU A 306 -3.13 -32.93 -8.84
N GLN A 307 -2.87 -33.84 -7.90
CA GLN A 307 -3.71 -35.01 -7.68
C GLN A 307 -5.10 -34.60 -7.16
N GLU A 308 -5.16 -33.70 -6.17
CA GLU A 308 -6.44 -33.14 -5.70
C GLU A 308 -7.23 -32.44 -6.83
N ALA A 309 -6.54 -31.75 -7.75
CA ALA A 309 -7.18 -31.13 -8.90
C ALA A 309 -7.75 -32.16 -9.89
N ARG A 310 -7.02 -33.26 -10.15
CA ARG A 310 -7.49 -34.37 -11.00
C ARG A 310 -8.70 -35.07 -10.37
N ASP A 311 -8.67 -35.32 -9.07
CA ASP A 311 -9.78 -35.97 -8.35
C ASP A 311 -11.05 -35.09 -8.37
N ARG A 312 -10.90 -33.77 -8.21
CA ARG A 312 -12.02 -32.82 -8.35
C ARG A 312 -12.61 -32.80 -9.77
N GLN A 313 -11.76 -32.86 -10.81
CA GLN A 313 -12.22 -32.92 -12.20
C GLN A 313 -12.96 -34.23 -12.49
N ALA A 314 -12.46 -35.36 -11.98
CA ALA A 314 -13.12 -36.66 -12.12
C ALA A 314 -14.49 -36.69 -11.41
N ALA A 315 -14.58 -36.13 -10.19
CA ALA A 315 -15.83 -36.02 -9.45
C ALA A 315 -16.86 -35.10 -10.16
N ALA A 316 -16.40 -34.00 -10.76
CA ALA A 316 -17.26 -33.11 -11.54
C ALA A 316 -17.81 -33.78 -12.80
N ALA A 317 -16.98 -34.54 -13.53
CA ALA A 317 -17.40 -35.29 -14.71
C ALA A 317 -18.44 -36.39 -14.39
N ALA A 318 -18.28 -37.07 -13.24
CA ALA A 318 -19.24 -38.06 -12.76
C ALA A 318 -20.61 -37.45 -12.40
N ASN A 319 -20.64 -36.22 -11.88
CA ASN A 319 -21.88 -35.53 -11.51
C ASN A 319 -22.63 -34.95 -12.73
N SER A 320 -21.94 -34.57 -13.80
CA SER A 320 -22.56 -34.07 -15.05
C SER A 320 -23.15 -35.16 -15.95
N GLY A 321 -22.81 -36.43 -15.73
CA GLY A 321 -23.32 -37.57 -16.53
C GLY A 321 -24.68 -38.12 -16.09
N GLY A 322 -25.24 -37.65 -14.97
CA GLY A 322 -26.46 -38.20 -14.35
C GLY A 322 -27.78 -37.49 -14.70
N GLY A 323 -27.77 -36.44 -15.52
CA GLY A 323 -28.94 -35.60 -15.84
C GLY A 323 -29.43 -35.78 -17.27
N GLY A 324 -29.97 -36.94 -17.62
CA GLY A 324 -30.44 -37.20 -18.99
C GLY A 324 -31.39 -38.40 -19.07
N GLY A 325 -32.53 -38.32 -18.39
CA GLY A 325 -33.55 -39.36 -18.49
C GLY A 325 -34.84 -38.97 -17.78
N GLY A 326 -35.77 -38.33 -18.48
CA GLY A 326 -37.14 -38.12 -17.98
C GLY A 326 -37.92 -37.03 -18.71
N GLY A 327 -38.77 -37.43 -19.66
CA GLY A 327 -39.82 -36.60 -20.26
C GLY A 327 -39.95 -36.85 -21.77
N GLY A 328 -41.06 -37.34 -22.33
CA GLY A 328 -42.38 -37.66 -21.77
C GLY A 328 -43.15 -38.54 -22.78
N GLY A 329 -44.21 -39.17 -22.29
CA GLY A 329 -45.25 -39.77 -23.12
C GLY A 329 -46.32 -38.77 -23.52
#